data_AF-A0A7W5CAJ7-F1
#
_entry.id   AF-A0A7W5CAJ7-F1
#
_cell.length_a   1.000
_cell.length_b   1.000
_cell.length_c   1.000
_cell.angle_alpha   90.00
_cell.angle_beta   90.00
_cell.angle_gamma   90.00
#
_symmetry.space_group_name_H-M   'P 1'
#
loop_
_entity.id
_entity.type
_entity.pdbx_description
1 polymer ?
#
loop_
_entity_poly.entity_id
_entity_poly.type
_entity_poly.pdbx_seq_one_letter_code
_entity_poly.pdbx_strand_id
1 'polypeptide(L)'
;MTTQIDNKRNSIVAIDSFYNVKGISWSEHQIHGSLDHSGDSIPGELLPSGVVQTYRGIQFQLPRHTTNHFDMVSCEGQTVPINARCDEIAFLGMSTFGDHTDFVVISYSDGETDEQLFRISDWGRLFFTNDLFPDEEIGIIFPYRRNIQGNKVPYLAGLSIQKIVIDKHKEISSITLPPNPYIFLASITLIHEHE
;
A
#
# COMPACT_ATOMS: atom_id res chain seq x y z
N MET A 1 28.39 -6.23 -20.01
CA MET A 1 27.19 -7.05 -19.73
C MET A 1 26.02 -6.10 -19.70
N THR A 2 25.18 -6.14 -20.72
CA THR A 2 24.02 -5.26 -20.86
C THR A 2 22.98 -5.76 -19.86
N THR A 3 22.66 -4.96 -18.84
CA THR A 3 21.56 -5.26 -17.92
C THR A 3 20.28 -5.27 -18.76
N GLN A 4 19.73 -6.46 -19.00
CA GLN A 4 18.37 -6.60 -19.49
C GLN A 4 17.50 -5.97 -18.40
N ILE A 5 16.91 -4.82 -18.69
CA ILE A 5 15.85 -4.29 -17.85
C ILE A 5 14.67 -5.21 -18.15
N ASP A 6 14.41 -6.16 -17.25
CA ASP A 6 13.17 -6.93 -17.28
C ASP A 6 12.01 -5.94 -17.11
N ASN A 7 11.43 -5.54 -18.23
CA ASN A 7 10.24 -4.71 -18.25
C ASN A 7 9.04 -5.58 -17.88
N LYS A 8 8.91 -5.92 -16.60
CA LYS A 8 7.66 -6.49 -16.07
C LYS A 8 6.53 -5.51 -16.35
N ARG A 9 5.44 -5.97 -16.94
CA ARG A 9 4.25 -5.13 -17.16
C ARG A 9 3.54 -4.93 -15.82
N ASN A 10 3.01 -3.73 -15.59
CA ASN A 10 2.21 -3.42 -14.41
C ASN A 10 0.79 -3.01 -14.80
N SER A 11 -0.19 -3.46 -14.01
CA SER A 11 -1.58 -3.02 -14.10
C SER A 11 -2.03 -2.53 -12.72
N ILE A 12 -2.28 -1.23 -12.60
CA ILE A 12 -2.72 -0.63 -11.32
C ILE A 12 -4.19 -0.99 -11.10
N VAL A 13 -4.52 -1.43 -9.89
CA VAL A 13 -5.89 -1.73 -9.47
C VAL A 13 -6.54 -0.45 -8.96
N ALA A 14 -7.73 -0.13 -9.46
CA ALA A 14 -8.51 1.01 -8.97
C ALA A 14 -9.08 0.69 -7.58
N ILE A 15 -8.58 1.37 -6.55
CA ILE A 15 -8.99 1.18 -5.15
C ILE A 15 -9.58 2.44 -4.50
N ASP A 16 -9.71 3.54 -5.25
CA ASP A 16 -10.16 4.83 -4.71
C ASP A 16 -11.59 4.77 -4.14
N SER A 17 -12.46 3.92 -4.70
CA SER A 17 -13.80 3.65 -4.16
C SER A 17 -13.79 2.92 -2.81
N PHE A 18 -12.65 2.38 -2.40
CA PHE A 18 -12.46 1.69 -1.11
C PHE A 18 -11.77 2.56 -0.07
N TYR A 19 -11.36 3.79 -0.40
CA TYR A 19 -10.78 4.69 0.59
C TYR A 19 -11.79 5.00 1.70
N ASN A 20 -11.41 4.72 2.94
CA ASN A 20 -12.22 4.87 4.16
C ASN A 20 -11.49 5.61 5.28
N VAL A 21 -10.24 6.02 5.07
CA VAL A 21 -9.49 6.84 6.03
C VAL A 21 -8.79 8.01 5.35
N LYS A 22 -8.72 9.13 6.08
CA LYS A 22 -7.89 10.28 5.71
C LYS A 22 -6.53 10.13 6.39
N GLY A 23 -5.54 9.61 5.67
CA GLY A 23 -4.23 9.27 6.22
C GLY A 23 -3.15 10.32 6.03
N ILE A 24 -3.34 11.27 5.11
CA ILE A 24 -2.30 12.22 4.70
C ILE A 24 -2.70 13.65 5.07
N SER A 25 -1.83 14.34 5.80
CA SER A 25 -2.00 15.75 6.19
C SER A 25 -1.22 16.68 5.28
N TRP A 26 -1.75 17.87 4.99
CA TRP A 26 -1.02 18.91 4.26
C TRP A 26 -1.43 20.30 4.74
N SER A 27 -0.53 20.95 5.48
CA SER A 27 -0.79 22.23 6.14
C SER A 27 -1.13 23.39 5.19
N GLU A 28 -0.46 23.48 4.03
CA GLU A 28 -0.75 24.53 3.03
C GLU A 28 -2.16 24.43 2.45
N HIS A 29 -2.74 23.22 2.44
CA HIS A 29 -4.11 22.97 2.02
C HIS A 29 -5.11 22.91 3.18
N GLN A 30 -4.67 23.14 4.43
CA GLN A 30 -5.49 23.01 5.64
C GLN A 30 -6.12 21.61 5.81
N ILE A 31 -5.37 20.58 5.44
CA ILE A 31 -5.82 19.19 5.46
C ILE A 31 -5.21 18.48 6.66
N HIS A 32 -6.08 17.82 7.44
CA HIS A 32 -5.71 17.02 8.60
C HIS A 32 -6.15 15.58 8.41
N GLY A 33 -5.20 14.66 8.48
CA GLY A 33 -5.42 13.21 8.49
C GLY A 33 -5.05 12.59 9.82
N SER A 34 -5.44 11.33 10.00
CA SER A 34 -5.18 10.49 11.16
C SER A 34 -5.20 9.03 10.74
N LEU A 35 -4.04 8.37 10.72
CA LEU A 35 -3.91 6.94 10.43
C LEU A 35 -4.10 6.08 11.68
N ASP A 36 -3.54 6.49 12.81
CA ASP A 36 -3.46 5.66 14.02
C ASP A 36 -4.57 5.96 15.04
N HIS A 37 -5.64 6.67 14.63
CA HIS A 37 -6.67 7.23 15.51
C HIS A 37 -6.17 8.12 16.67
N SER A 38 -4.86 8.35 16.77
CA SER A 38 -4.19 9.26 17.71
C SER A 38 -3.80 10.58 17.05
N GLY A 39 -4.12 10.72 15.75
CA GLY A 39 -3.96 11.92 14.94
C GLY A 39 -2.66 11.99 14.16
N ASP A 40 -1.88 10.90 14.14
CA ASP A 40 -0.64 10.87 13.36
C ASP A 40 -0.91 10.57 11.89
N SER A 41 -0.18 11.22 11.00
CA SER A 41 -0.43 11.15 9.56
C SER A 41 0.83 11.34 8.71
N ILE A 42 0.73 10.91 7.45
CA ILE A 42 1.77 11.08 6.45
C ILE A 42 1.90 12.57 6.08
N PRO A 43 3.12 13.10 5.93
CA PRO A 43 3.33 14.47 5.45
C PRO A 43 3.09 14.57 3.94
N GLY A 44 1.93 15.07 3.54
CA GLY A 44 1.51 15.21 2.14
C GLY A 44 2.44 16.07 1.30
N GLU A 45 3.10 17.06 1.89
CA GLU A 45 4.09 17.88 1.16
C GLU A 45 5.31 17.08 0.65
N LEU A 46 5.52 15.85 1.14
CA LEU A 46 6.60 14.97 0.71
C LEU A 46 6.13 13.89 -0.27
N LEU A 47 4.85 13.87 -0.63
CA LEU A 47 4.24 12.86 -1.48
C LEU A 47 3.67 13.50 -2.76
N PRO A 48 3.98 13.00 -3.96
CA PRO A 48 3.28 13.39 -5.17
C PRO A 48 1.78 13.06 -5.06
N SER A 49 0.91 13.99 -5.48
CA SER A 49 -0.55 13.85 -5.27
C SER A 49 -1.28 13.43 -6.54
N GLY A 50 -2.01 12.31 -6.49
CA GLY A 50 -2.89 11.86 -7.58
C GLY A 50 -2.17 11.47 -8.87
N VAL A 51 -0.91 11.03 -8.78
CA VAL A 51 -0.07 10.65 -9.92
C VAL A 51 0.47 9.23 -9.77
N VAL A 52 0.81 8.60 -10.89
CA VAL A 52 1.54 7.32 -10.89
C VAL A 52 3.01 7.59 -10.60
N GLN A 53 3.60 6.79 -9.70
CA GLN A 53 5.03 6.80 -9.40
C GLN A 53 5.60 5.38 -9.48
N THR A 54 6.90 5.27 -9.74
CA THR A 54 7.59 3.98 -9.80
C THR A 54 8.51 3.83 -8.60
N TYR A 55 8.33 2.76 -7.84
CA TYR A 55 9.17 2.39 -6.70
C TYR A 55 9.63 0.95 -6.89
N ARG A 56 10.95 0.71 -6.79
CA ARG A 56 11.54 -0.63 -6.99
C ARG A 56 11.13 -1.30 -8.31
N GLY A 57 10.93 -0.50 -9.36
CA GLY A 57 10.50 -0.98 -10.68
C GLY A 57 9.01 -1.30 -10.81
N ILE A 58 8.19 -1.01 -9.79
CA ILE A 58 6.74 -1.26 -9.80
C ILE A 58 5.99 0.09 -9.79
N GLN A 59 5.00 0.23 -10.67
CA GLN A 59 4.15 1.40 -10.74
C GLN A 59 3.04 1.36 -9.69
N PHE A 60 2.80 2.48 -9.01
CA PHE A 60 1.72 2.66 -8.04
C PHE A 60 0.99 3.97 -8.29
N GLN A 61 -0.34 3.96 -8.20
CA GLN A 61 -1.14 5.19 -8.23
C GLN A 61 -1.16 5.77 -6.82
N LEU A 62 -0.46 6.88 -6.61
CA LEU A 62 -0.51 7.57 -5.33
C LEU A 62 -1.84 8.31 -5.19
N PRO A 63 -2.42 8.36 -3.97
CA PRO A 63 -3.73 8.94 -3.77
C PRO A 63 -3.71 10.46 -3.95
N ARG A 64 -4.86 11.00 -4.37
CA ARG A 64 -5.09 12.44 -4.38
C ARG A 64 -5.40 12.92 -2.96
N HIS A 65 -4.38 13.41 -2.28
CA HIS A 65 -4.47 13.85 -0.89
C HIS A 65 -4.61 15.38 -0.71
N THR A 66 -4.70 16.15 -1.81
CA THR A 66 -4.94 17.61 -1.82
C THR A 66 -6.39 18.03 -1.58
N THR A 67 -7.24 17.07 -1.17
CA THR A 67 -8.65 17.31 -0.80
C THR A 67 -8.92 16.69 0.57
N ASN A 68 -10.02 17.06 1.22
CA ASN A 68 -10.45 16.45 2.49
C ASN A 68 -11.12 15.08 2.35
N HIS A 69 -11.20 14.52 1.14
CA HIS A 69 -11.67 13.15 0.94
C HIS A 69 -10.67 12.13 1.49
N PHE A 70 -11.18 10.94 1.81
CA PHE A 70 -10.34 9.80 2.14
C PHE A 70 -9.35 9.50 1.01
N ASP A 71 -8.16 9.06 1.40
CA ASP A 71 -7.01 8.90 0.52
C ASP A 71 -6.25 7.59 0.74
N MET A 72 -6.70 6.76 1.68
CA MET A 72 -6.13 5.44 1.94
C MET A 72 -7.22 4.44 2.30
N VAL A 73 -6.93 3.17 2.08
CA VAL A 73 -7.75 2.05 2.57
C VAL A 73 -7.19 1.61 3.91
N SER A 74 -7.95 1.74 4.99
CA SER A 74 -7.82 0.94 6.21
C SER A 74 -8.48 -0.41 5.95
N CYS A 75 -7.72 -1.49 6.07
CA CYS A 75 -8.18 -2.82 5.70
C CYS A 75 -9.22 -3.34 6.73
N GLU A 76 -10.45 -3.59 6.28
CA GLU A 76 -11.57 -4.04 7.12
C GLU A 76 -12.25 -5.29 6.53
N GLY A 77 -11.55 -6.03 5.65
CA GLY A 77 -12.12 -7.18 4.94
C GLY A 77 -12.83 -6.83 3.64
N GLN A 78 -12.54 -5.66 3.04
CA GLN A 78 -13.14 -5.27 1.77
C GLN A 78 -12.73 -6.23 0.65
N THR A 79 -13.66 -6.53 -0.25
CA THR A 79 -13.40 -7.30 -1.47
C THR A 79 -13.21 -6.37 -2.66
N VAL A 80 -12.00 -6.35 -3.22
CA VAL A 80 -11.60 -5.53 -4.38
C VAL A 80 -11.70 -6.37 -5.66
N PRO A 81 -12.52 -5.97 -6.65
CA PRO A 81 -12.62 -6.68 -7.93
C PRO A 81 -11.35 -6.49 -8.76
N ILE A 82 -10.85 -7.58 -9.36
CA ILE A 82 -9.61 -7.59 -10.17
C ILE A 82 -9.91 -7.94 -11.63
N ASN A 83 -10.49 -9.12 -11.89
CA ASN A 83 -10.78 -9.67 -13.23
C ASN A 83 -9.56 -9.67 -14.16
N ALA A 84 -8.46 -10.31 -13.72
CA ALA A 84 -7.21 -10.37 -14.48
C ALA A 84 -6.36 -11.59 -14.09
N ARG A 85 -5.39 -11.94 -14.93
CA ARG A 85 -4.29 -12.88 -14.65
C ARG A 85 -3.02 -12.10 -14.37
N CYS A 86 -2.25 -12.50 -13.38
CA CYS A 86 -0.95 -11.92 -13.05
C CYS A 86 -0.07 -12.95 -12.34
N ASP A 87 1.20 -12.63 -12.18
CA ASP A 87 2.20 -13.49 -11.52
C ASP A 87 2.39 -13.08 -10.05
N GLU A 88 2.37 -11.77 -9.79
CA GLU A 88 2.45 -11.22 -8.44
C GLU A 88 1.45 -10.08 -8.24
N ILE A 89 1.06 -9.86 -6.98
CA ILE A 89 0.34 -8.65 -6.56
C ILE A 89 1.24 -7.89 -5.60
N ALA A 90 1.46 -6.60 -5.89
CA ALA A 90 2.20 -5.69 -5.05
C ALA A 90 1.26 -4.71 -4.34
N PHE A 91 1.47 -4.54 -3.04
CA PHE A 91 0.73 -3.65 -2.17
C PHE A 91 1.68 -2.56 -1.68
N LEU A 92 1.38 -1.30 -1.96
CA LEU A 92 2.07 -0.16 -1.35
C LEU A 92 1.27 0.29 -0.13
N GLY A 93 1.84 0.16 1.07
CA GLY A 93 1.12 0.39 2.31
C GLY A 93 2.03 0.48 3.53
N MET A 94 1.40 0.42 4.70
CA MET A 94 2.06 0.39 6.00
C MET A 94 1.12 -0.21 7.04
N SER A 95 1.63 -0.51 8.23
CA SER A 95 0.78 -0.65 9.41
C SER A 95 1.07 0.39 10.48
N THR A 96 0.22 0.42 11.50
CA THR A 96 0.40 1.17 12.74
C THR A 96 0.30 0.24 13.94
N PHE A 97 0.80 0.70 15.09
CA PHE A 97 0.81 -0.05 16.35
C PHE A 97 1.56 -1.39 16.29
N GLY A 98 2.60 -1.46 15.47
CA GLY A 98 3.42 -2.65 15.27
C GLY A 98 3.29 -3.24 13.88
N ASP A 99 4.15 -4.22 13.60
CA ASP A 99 4.07 -4.98 12.35
C ASP A 99 2.90 -5.96 12.43
N HIS A 100 2.27 -6.24 11.30
CA HIS A 100 1.16 -7.19 11.24
C HIS A 100 1.44 -8.32 10.26
N THR A 101 0.92 -9.50 10.59
CA THR A 101 0.90 -10.70 9.75
C THR A 101 -0.54 -11.20 9.71
N ASP A 102 -1.08 -11.33 8.51
CA ASP A 102 -2.48 -11.66 8.24
C ASP A 102 -2.59 -12.40 6.88
N PHE A 103 -3.79 -12.50 6.33
CA PHE A 103 -4.02 -13.14 5.03
C PHE A 103 -4.82 -12.25 4.08
N VAL A 104 -4.48 -12.34 2.80
CA VAL A 104 -5.31 -11.87 1.68
C VAL A 104 -5.97 -13.10 1.06
N VAL A 105 -7.29 -13.05 0.84
CA VAL A 105 -8.00 -14.13 0.16
C VAL A 105 -8.10 -13.80 -1.33
N ILE A 106 -7.60 -14.68 -2.19
CA ILE A 106 -7.69 -14.60 -3.64
C ILE A 106 -8.89 -15.45 -4.07
N SER A 107 -9.86 -14.85 -4.74
CA SER A 107 -10.95 -15.59 -5.38
C SER A 107 -10.71 -15.66 -6.87
N TYR A 108 -10.86 -16.84 -7.45
CA TYR A 108 -10.66 -17.06 -8.89
C TYR A 108 -11.99 -17.10 -9.64
N SER A 109 -11.95 -16.97 -10.96
CA SER A 109 -13.13 -17.01 -11.83
C SER A 109 -13.80 -18.40 -11.90
N ASP A 110 -13.07 -19.46 -11.53
CA ASP A 110 -13.58 -20.83 -11.46
C ASP A 110 -14.28 -21.17 -10.13
N GLY A 111 -14.31 -20.21 -9.19
CA GLY A 111 -14.96 -20.34 -7.88
C GLY A 111 -14.06 -20.89 -6.78
N GLU A 112 -12.82 -21.27 -7.08
CA GLU A 112 -11.84 -21.62 -6.05
C GLU A 112 -11.28 -20.37 -5.35
N THR A 113 -10.72 -20.57 -4.15
CA THR A 113 -10.12 -19.52 -3.33
C THR A 113 -8.79 -19.97 -2.74
N ASP A 114 -7.81 -19.07 -2.68
CA ASP A 114 -6.54 -19.26 -1.99
C ASP A 114 -6.34 -18.21 -0.89
N GLU A 115 -5.72 -18.60 0.22
CA GLU A 115 -5.24 -17.67 1.23
C GLU A 115 -3.73 -17.44 1.03
N GLN A 116 -3.34 -16.17 0.86
CA GLN A 116 -1.94 -15.77 0.73
C GLN A 116 -1.49 -15.03 1.99
N LEU A 117 -0.35 -15.44 2.54
CA LEU A 117 0.26 -14.78 3.70
C LEU A 117 0.60 -13.33 3.34
N PHE A 118 0.07 -12.40 4.11
CA PHE A 118 0.29 -10.97 3.95
C PHE A 118 0.98 -10.42 5.20
N ARG A 119 2.08 -9.71 5.01
CA ARG A 119 2.84 -9.11 6.11
C ARG A 119 3.24 -7.71 5.75
N ILE A 120 3.16 -6.79 6.70
CA ILE A 120 3.56 -5.42 6.46
C ILE A 120 4.11 -4.80 7.73
N SER A 121 5.23 -4.10 7.59
CA SER A 121 5.93 -3.45 8.68
C SER A 121 5.18 -2.22 9.18
N ASP A 122 5.35 -1.93 10.47
CA ASP A 122 4.93 -0.66 11.05
C ASP A 122 5.61 0.50 10.30
N TRP A 123 4.85 1.56 10.00
CA TRP A 123 5.37 2.72 9.30
C TRP A 123 6.61 3.33 9.95
N GLY A 124 6.70 3.29 11.29
CA GLY A 124 7.79 3.81 12.09
C GLY A 124 8.90 2.82 12.38
N ARG A 125 8.82 1.60 11.84
CA ARG A 125 9.83 0.55 12.02
C ARG A 125 11.24 1.02 11.69
N LEU A 126 11.37 1.80 10.61
CA LEU A 126 12.65 2.37 10.15
C LEU A 126 13.32 3.28 11.18
N PHE A 127 12.57 3.81 12.14
CA PHE A 127 13.14 4.58 13.24
C PHE A 127 13.94 3.71 14.23
N PHE A 128 13.65 2.40 14.30
CA PHE A 128 14.25 1.47 15.27
C PHE A 128 15.18 0.44 14.63
N THR A 129 14.86 -0.03 13.41
CA THR A 129 15.65 -1.03 12.67
C THR A 129 15.46 -0.88 11.16
N ASN A 130 16.42 -1.37 10.39
CA ASN A 130 16.32 -1.50 8.93
C ASN A 130 15.87 -2.90 8.48
N ASP A 131 15.64 -3.82 9.43
CA ASP A 131 15.19 -5.18 9.11
C ASP A 131 13.75 -5.15 8.63
N LEU A 132 13.44 -5.79 7.51
CA LEU A 132 12.07 -5.92 7.00
C LEU A 132 11.64 -7.38 6.99
N PHE A 133 10.36 -7.60 6.75
CA PHE A 133 9.87 -8.94 6.45
C PHE A 133 10.46 -9.47 5.12
N PRO A 134 10.65 -10.80 4.98
CA PRO A 134 10.90 -11.40 3.67
C PRO A 134 9.86 -10.94 2.63
N ASP A 135 10.31 -10.63 1.41
CA ASP A 135 9.46 -10.15 0.30
C ASP A 135 8.82 -8.76 0.50
N GLU A 136 9.27 -8.04 1.54
CA GLU A 136 8.95 -6.63 1.78
C GLU A 136 10.13 -5.74 1.38
N GLU A 137 9.84 -4.63 0.70
CA GLU A 137 10.83 -3.61 0.35
C GLU A 137 10.34 -2.22 0.74
N ILE A 138 11.23 -1.33 1.17
CA ILE A 138 10.84 0.07 1.34
C ILE A 138 10.60 0.73 -0.02
N GLY A 139 9.39 1.25 -0.20
CA GLY A 139 8.98 2.06 -1.34
C GLY A 139 9.27 3.54 -1.13
N ILE A 140 8.72 4.12 -0.06
CA ILE A 140 8.82 5.57 0.24
C ILE A 140 9.28 5.77 1.69
N ILE A 141 10.11 6.78 1.93
CA ILE A 141 10.58 7.18 3.26
C ILE A 141 10.22 8.64 3.51
N PHE A 142 9.78 8.94 4.73
CA PHE A 142 9.52 10.27 5.25
C PHE A 142 10.43 10.52 6.47
N PRO A 143 11.16 11.66 6.53
CA PRO A 143 12.03 11.99 7.67
C PRO A 143 11.25 12.43 8.93
N TYR A 144 9.95 12.66 8.81
CA TYR A 144 9.06 13.02 9.91
C TYR A 144 7.63 12.56 9.62
N ARG A 145 6.82 12.51 10.67
CA ARG A 145 5.36 12.42 10.58
C ARG A 145 4.70 13.74 10.96
N ARG A 146 3.42 13.88 10.61
CA ARG A 146 2.55 14.94 11.14
C ARG A 146 1.83 14.39 12.36
N ASN A 147 1.81 15.13 13.47
CA ASN A 147 1.01 14.75 14.64
C ASN A 147 -0.39 15.37 14.61
N ILE A 148 -1.20 15.11 15.64
CA ILE A 148 -2.58 15.63 15.73
C ILE A 148 -2.69 17.16 15.70
N GLN A 149 -1.65 17.89 16.11
CA GLN A 149 -1.60 19.36 15.99
C GLN A 149 -1.10 19.84 14.62
N GLY A 150 -0.79 18.92 13.70
CA GLY A 150 -0.18 19.22 12.40
C GLY A 150 1.32 19.54 12.47
N ASN A 151 1.95 19.39 13.64
CA ASN A 151 3.38 19.64 13.80
C ASN A 151 4.20 18.54 13.13
N LYS A 152 5.36 18.92 12.59
CA LYS A 152 6.36 17.97 12.10
C LYS A 152 7.08 17.36 13.31
N VAL A 153 7.02 16.04 13.45
CA VAL A 153 7.71 15.30 14.51
C VAL A 153 8.80 14.44 13.87
N PRO A 154 10.10 14.67 14.16
CA PRO A 154 11.18 13.83 13.67
C PRO A 154 10.93 12.36 14.01
N TYR A 155 10.68 11.57 12.97
CA TYR A 155 10.26 10.18 13.06
C TYR A 155 10.42 9.58 11.67
N LEU A 156 11.34 8.64 11.53
CA LEU A 156 11.61 8.02 10.23
C LEU A 156 10.47 7.04 9.93
N ALA A 157 9.55 7.49 9.07
CA ALA A 157 8.38 6.73 8.67
C ALA A 157 8.50 6.27 7.22
N GLY A 158 7.73 5.28 6.79
CA GLY A 158 7.75 4.84 5.40
C GLY A 158 6.51 4.08 4.96
N LEU A 159 6.37 3.96 3.63
CA LEU A 159 5.48 3.02 2.97
C LEU A 159 6.32 1.86 2.41
N SER A 160 5.95 0.65 2.78
CA SER A 160 6.51 -0.60 2.29
C SER A 160 5.77 -1.11 1.06
N ILE A 161 6.46 -1.91 0.26
CA ILE A 161 5.94 -2.72 -0.82
C ILE A 161 5.94 -4.16 -0.33
N GLN A 162 4.77 -4.75 -0.14
CA GLN A 162 4.62 -6.19 0.10
C GLN A 162 4.20 -6.86 -1.21
N LYS A 163 4.87 -7.95 -1.58
CA LYS A 163 4.51 -8.77 -2.75
C LYS A 163 3.94 -10.12 -2.30
N ILE A 164 2.97 -10.63 -3.05
CA ILE A 164 2.48 -12.01 -2.95
C ILE A 164 2.52 -12.65 -4.34
N VAL A 165 2.94 -13.91 -4.40
CA VAL A 165 2.96 -14.70 -5.64
C VAL A 165 1.60 -15.36 -5.82
N ILE A 166 1.09 -15.37 -7.06
CA ILE A 166 -0.21 -15.95 -7.42
C ILE A 166 -0.03 -17.09 -8.43
N ASP A 167 -1.00 -18.01 -8.48
CA ASP A 167 -1.09 -18.94 -9.60
C ASP A 167 -1.46 -18.20 -10.90
N LYS A 168 -0.44 -17.93 -11.73
CA LYS A 168 -0.58 -17.28 -13.03
C LYS A 168 -1.49 -18.03 -14.02
N HIS A 169 -1.76 -19.31 -13.79
CA HIS A 169 -2.64 -20.11 -14.63
C HIS A 169 -4.12 -19.95 -14.28
N LYS A 170 -4.45 -19.13 -13.28
CA LYS A 170 -5.82 -18.82 -12.86
C LYS A 170 -6.14 -17.35 -13.04
N GLU A 171 -7.38 -17.06 -13.38
CA GLU A 171 -7.88 -15.69 -13.50
C GLU A 171 -8.49 -15.27 -12.16
N ILE A 172 -7.97 -14.20 -11.59
CA ILE A 172 -8.43 -13.64 -10.32
C ILE A 172 -9.72 -12.88 -10.58
N SER A 173 -10.79 -13.22 -9.87
CA SER A 173 -12.04 -12.45 -9.86
C SER A 173 -11.94 -11.29 -8.87
N SER A 174 -11.45 -11.55 -7.66
CA SER A 174 -11.31 -10.52 -6.61
C SER A 174 -10.26 -10.89 -5.57
N ILE A 175 -9.85 -9.89 -4.79
CA ILE A 175 -9.05 -10.06 -3.59
C ILE A 175 -9.84 -9.55 -2.38
N THR A 176 -9.87 -10.30 -1.29
CA THR A 176 -10.39 -9.82 0.00
C THR A 176 -9.21 -9.41 0.87
N LEU A 177 -9.18 -8.13 1.25
CA LEU A 177 -8.12 -7.57 2.08
C LEU A 177 -8.18 -8.11 3.51
N PRO A 178 -7.07 -8.04 4.28
CA PRO A 178 -7.07 -8.46 5.68
C PRO A 178 -8.14 -7.73 6.49
N PRO A 179 -8.85 -8.39 7.43
CA PRO A 179 -9.79 -7.73 8.33
C PRO A 179 -9.07 -7.07 9.52
N ASN A 180 -8.09 -6.21 9.23
CA ASN A 180 -7.22 -5.58 10.22
C ASN A 180 -7.08 -4.06 9.98
N PRO A 181 -7.80 -3.22 10.74
CA PRO A 181 -7.89 -1.78 10.48
C PRO A 181 -6.58 -1.03 10.76
N TYR A 182 -5.57 -1.70 11.33
CA TYR A 182 -4.24 -1.14 11.54
C TYR A 182 -3.32 -1.33 10.33
N ILE A 183 -3.76 -2.02 9.28
CA ILE A 183 -3.10 -2.11 7.99
C ILE A 183 -3.72 -1.09 7.04
N PHE A 184 -2.87 -0.32 6.36
CA PHE A 184 -3.30 0.69 5.43
C PHE A 184 -2.63 0.57 4.07
N LEU A 185 -3.43 0.73 3.01
CA LEU A 185 -2.97 0.64 1.62
C LEU A 185 -3.18 1.97 0.89
N ALA A 186 -2.15 2.39 0.18
CA ALA A 186 -2.18 3.53 -0.73
C ALA A 186 -2.46 3.10 -2.18
N SER A 187 -1.96 1.93 -2.60
CA SER A 187 -2.13 1.40 -3.96
C SER A 187 -1.97 -0.12 -3.99
N ILE A 188 -2.61 -0.75 -4.97
CA ILE A 188 -2.44 -2.16 -5.34
C ILE A 188 -2.10 -2.24 -6.82
N THR A 189 -1.12 -3.08 -7.18
CA THR A 189 -0.64 -3.23 -8.55
C THR A 189 -0.43 -4.70 -8.87
N LEU A 190 -0.93 -5.14 -10.02
CA LEU A 190 -0.67 -6.46 -10.59
C LEU A 190 0.63 -6.42 -11.40
N ILE A 191 1.46 -7.44 -11.24
CA ILE A 191 2.73 -7.61 -11.96
C ILE A 191 2.60 -8.82 -12.88
N HIS A 192 2.97 -8.63 -14.15
CA HIS A 192 2.93 -9.66 -15.17
C HIS A 192 4.36 -9.97 -15.64
N GLU A 193 4.82 -11.19 -15.40
CA GLU A 193 6.10 -11.74 -15.83
C GLU A 193 5.92 -12.52 -17.13
N HIS A 194 6.27 -11.86 -18.25
CA HIS A 194 6.25 -12.39 -19.62
C HIS A 194 4.85 -12.78 -20.15
N GLU A 195 4.41 -12.06 -21.20
CA GLU A 195 3.35 -12.53 -22.12
C GLU A 195 3.91 -13.56 -23.11
#